data_AF-A0A2D5GCE6-F1
#
_entry.id   AF-A0A2D5GCE6-F1
#
_cell.length_a   1.000
_cell.length_b   1.000
_cell.length_c   1.000
_cell.angle_alpha   90.00
_cell.angle_beta   90.00
_cell.angle_gamma   90.00
#
_symmetry.space_group_name_H-M   'P 1'
#
loop_
_entity.id
_entity.type
_entity.pdbx_description
1 polymer ?
#
loop_
_entity_poly.entity_id
_entity_poly.type
_entity_poly.pdbx_seq_one_letter_code
_entity_poly.pdbx_strand_id
1 'polypeptide(L)'
;MSTTLLVVIIFAMVISPIFWLVPSRRQRYQMHMRKIALHAGIKVRLEKFELNGEKHPAVAYRWMRDTDDRKQARRFRLAHVPRMEKDQFDVRGDEFVENWVWLQSPIPEATEEQLEALKECLLQLPEDTLIFESGTAALTIWWRERGTPEEVEAMPECLSKLPL
;
A
#
# COMPACT_ATOMS: atom_id res chain seq x y z
N MET A 1 -45.41 -27.89 20.80
CA MET A 1 -44.09 -28.17 20.22
C MET A 1 -43.88 -27.54 18.83
N SER A 2 -44.92 -27.31 18.01
CA SER A 2 -44.76 -26.72 16.67
C SER A 2 -44.55 -25.20 16.63
N THR A 3 -45.15 -24.43 17.54
CA THR A 3 -45.04 -22.95 17.56
C THR A 3 -43.64 -22.48 17.97
N THR A 4 -43.04 -23.15 18.94
CA THR A 4 -41.65 -22.87 19.37
C THR A 4 -40.63 -23.14 18.27
N LEU A 5 -40.83 -24.18 17.45
CA LEU A 5 -39.96 -24.48 16.31
C LEU A 5 -40.05 -23.39 15.24
N LEU A 6 -41.27 -22.93 14.92
CA LEU A 6 -41.53 -21.83 13.98
C LEU A 6 -40.87 -20.53 14.45
N VAL A 7 -40.99 -20.18 15.73
CA VAL A 7 -40.35 -19.00 16.30
C VAL A 7 -38.83 -19.07 16.18
N VAL A 8 -38.22 -20.22 16.52
CA VAL A 8 -36.76 -20.40 16.39
C VAL A 8 -36.29 -20.28 14.93
N ILE A 9 -37.03 -20.84 13.97
CA ILE A 9 -36.70 -20.74 12.54
C ILE A 9 -36.78 -19.30 12.04
N ILE A 10 -37.83 -18.56 12.42
CA ILE A 10 -37.99 -17.15 12.04
C ILE A 10 -36.84 -16.31 12.60
N PHE A 11 -36.49 -16.49 13.88
CA PHE A 11 -35.35 -15.79 14.48
C PHE A 11 -34.03 -16.17 13.81
N ALA A 12 -33.82 -17.45 13.47
CA ALA A 12 -32.63 -17.89 12.75
C ALA A 12 -32.52 -17.24 11.35
N MET A 13 -33.63 -17.12 10.61
CA MET A 13 -33.66 -16.45 9.31
C MET A 13 -33.36 -14.95 9.40
N VAL A 14 -33.78 -14.28 10.48
CA VAL A 14 -33.52 -12.85 10.69
C VAL A 14 -32.06 -12.59 11.11
N ILE A 15 -31.45 -13.48 11.90
CA ILE A 15 -30.08 -13.29 12.41
C ILE A 15 -29.01 -13.79 11.42
N SER A 16 -29.33 -14.80 10.59
CA SER A 16 -28.41 -15.38 9.60
C SER A 16 -27.66 -14.35 8.72
N PRO A 17 -28.32 -13.28 8.19
CA PRO A 17 -27.64 -12.27 7.37
C PRO A 17 -26.56 -11.47 8.12
N ILE A 18 -26.67 -11.33 9.44
CA ILE A 18 -25.75 -10.51 10.25
C ILE A 18 -24.40 -11.20 10.41
N PHE A 19 -24.38 -12.53 10.51
CA PHE A 19 -23.14 -13.30 10.64
C PHE A 19 -22.21 -13.16 9.43
N TRP A 20 -22.75 -12.82 8.25
CA TRP A 20 -21.94 -12.58 7.04
C TRP A 20 -21.23 -11.22 7.04
N LEU A 21 -21.65 -10.28 7.88
CA LEU A 21 -21.08 -8.92 7.94
C LEU A 21 -19.95 -8.78 8.96
N VAL A 22 -19.73 -9.79 9.80
CA VAL A 22 -18.66 -9.74 10.81
C VAL A 22 -17.30 -9.84 10.11
N PRO A 23 -16.44 -8.82 10.21
CA PRO A 23 -15.13 -8.86 9.57
C PRO A 23 -14.28 -9.99 10.15
N SER A 24 -13.44 -10.58 9.31
CA SER A 24 -12.45 -11.58 9.76
C SER A 24 -11.39 -10.96 10.68
N ARG A 25 -10.64 -11.81 11.40
CA ARG A 25 -9.50 -11.36 12.21
C ARG A 25 -8.49 -10.54 11.40
N ARG A 26 -8.17 -11.01 10.19
CA ARG A 26 -7.28 -10.32 9.25
C ARG A 26 -7.82 -8.96 8.84
N GLN A 27 -9.11 -8.86 8.50
CA GLN A 27 -9.72 -7.58 8.14
C GLN A 27 -9.71 -6.58 9.30
N ARG A 28 -9.97 -7.04 10.54
CA ARG A 28 -9.86 -6.17 11.73
C ARG A 28 -8.44 -5.63 11.92
N TYR A 29 -7.45 -6.49 11.75
CA TYR A 29 -6.04 -6.11 11.84
C TYR A 29 -5.66 -5.09 10.75
N GLN A 30 -6.07 -5.32 9.50
CA GLN A 30 -5.86 -4.36 8.41
C GLN A 30 -6.57 -3.03 8.67
N MET A 31 -7.81 -3.04 9.18
CA MET A 31 -8.51 -1.81 9.57
C MET A 31 -7.76 -1.05 10.68
N HIS A 32 -7.13 -1.76 11.62
CA HIS A 32 -6.32 -1.15 12.66
C HIS A 32 -5.07 -0.45 12.10
N MET A 33 -4.30 -1.12 11.22
CA MET A 33 -3.15 -0.51 10.54
C MET A 33 -3.55 0.72 9.72
N ARG A 34 -4.67 0.64 8.99
CA ARG A 34 -5.20 1.80 8.23
C ARG A 34 -5.57 2.97 9.13
N LYS A 35 -6.11 2.70 10.32
CA LYS A 35 -6.42 3.74 11.31
C LYS A 35 -5.15 4.42 11.80
N ILE A 36 -4.09 3.65 12.09
CA ILE A 36 -2.78 4.18 12.47
C ILE A 36 -2.21 5.06 11.36
N ALA A 37 -2.20 4.56 10.11
CA ALA A 37 -1.76 5.32 8.95
C ALA A 37 -2.50 6.67 8.82
N LEU A 38 -3.83 6.66 8.97
CA LEU A 38 -4.64 7.87 8.93
C LEU A 38 -4.27 8.87 10.04
N HIS A 39 -4.02 8.39 11.26
CA HIS A 39 -3.55 9.25 12.37
C HIS A 39 -2.16 9.82 12.11
N ALA A 40 -1.32 9.08 11.39
CA ALA A 40 0.00 9.51 10.96
C ALA A 40 -0.03 10.42 9.70
N GLY A 41 -1.22 10.81 9.20
CA GLY A 41 -1.37 11.70 8.05
C GLY A 41 -1.32 11.00 6.68
N ILE A 42 -1.21 9.67 6.65
CA ILE A 42 -1.22 8.87 5.43
C ILE A 42 -2.67 8.60 5.01
N LYS A 43 -3.02 8.98 3.78
CA LYS A 43 -4.33 8.65 3.20
C LYS A 43 -4.30 7.22 2.67
N VAL A 44 -5.22 6.38 3.13
CA VAL A 44 -5.31 4.98 2.67
C VAL A 44 -6.53 4.76 1.79
N ARG A 45 -6.35 4.12 0.63
CA ARG A 45 -7.44 3.76 -0.29
C ARG A 45 -7.26 2.36 -0.88
N LEU A 46 -8.37 1.62 -0.99
CA LEU A 46 -8.40 0.35 -1.71
C LEU A 46 -8.65 0.65 -3.18
N GLU A 47 -7.63 0.46 -4.00
CA GLU A 47 -7.64 0.85 -5.40
C GLU A 47 -6.92 -0.22 -6.25
N LYS A 48 -6.68 0.10 -7.52
CA LYS A 48 -5.90 -0.75 -8.40
C LYS A 48 -4.69 0.03 -8.90
N PHE A 49 -3.52 -0.59 -8.86
CA PHE A 49 -2.37 -0.07 -9.60
C PHE A 49 -2.36 -0.64 -11.01
N GLU A 50 -1.69 0.04 -11.93
CA GLU A 50 -1.53 -0.41 -13.30
C GLU A 50 -0.09 -0.86 -13.57
N LEU A 51 0.06 -2.07 -14.11
CA LEU A 51 1.33 -2.65 -14.50
C LEU A 51 1.15 -3.31 -15.87
N ASN A 52 2.01 -2.99 -16.84
CA ASN A 52 1.95 -3.50 -18.21
C ASN A 52 0.57 -3.39 -18.89
N GLY A 53 -0.20 -2.33 -18.56
CA GLY A 53 -1.56 -2.10 -19.06
C GLY A 53 -2.67 -2.86 -18.33
N GLU A 54 -2.33 -3.69 -17.35
CA GLU A 54 -3.27 -4.43 -16.52
C GLU A 54 -3.47 -3.79 -15.15
N LYS A 55 -4.69 -3.87 -14.62
CA LYS A 55 -5.05 -3.28 -13.31
C LYS A 55 -5.14 -4.34 -12.23
N HIS A 56 -4.34 -4.20 -11.19
CA HIS A 56 -4.26 -5.17 -10.09
C HIS A 56 -4.70 -4.56 -8.76
N PRO A 57 -5.54 -5.25 -7.97
CA PRO A 57 -6.02 -4.73 -6.70
C PRO A 57 -4.91 -4.68 -5.66
N ALA A 58 -4.80 -3.54 -4.98
CA ALA A 58 -3.90 -3.33 -3.85
C ALA A 58 -4.45 -2.23 -2.93
N VAL A 59 -3.72 -1.93 -1.86
CA VAL A 59 -4.04 -0.80 -0.98
C VAL A 59 -2.99 0.28 -1.18
N ALA A 60 -3.44 1.48 -1.53
CA ALA A 60 -2.61 2.66 -1.73
C ALA A 60 -2.49 3.44 -0.42
N TYR A 61 -1.27 3.50 0.13
CA TYR A 61 -0.90 4.35 1.25
C TYR A 61 -0.23 5.61 0.70
N ARG A 62 -0.87 6.77 0.87
CA ARG A 62 -0.47 8.03 0.23
C ARG A 62 0.02 9.06 1.24
N TRP A 63 1.28 9.41 1.14
CA TRP A 63 1.87 10.57 1.81
C TRP A 63 1.70 11.81 0.93
N MET A 64 0.88 12.76 1.38
CA MET A 64 0.54 13.94 0.58
C MET A 64 1.70 14.93 0.60
N ARG A 65 2.16 15.33 -0.58
CA ARG A 65 3.15 16.40 -0.73
C ARG A 65 2.53 17.74 -0.44
N ASP A 66 3.33 18.63 0.15
CA ASP A 66 2.97 20.03 0.30
C ASP A 66 3.04 20.77 -1.05
N THR A 67 2.79 22.07 -1.05
CA THR A 67 2.72 22.86 -2.28
C THR A 67 4.08 23.05 -2.95
N ASP A 68 5.16 23.11 -2.19
CA ASP A 68 6.48 23.40 -2.73
C ASP A 68 7.15 22.12 -3.24
N ASP A 69 6.96 21.00 -2.53
CA ASP A 69 7.35 19.66 -2.97
C ASP A 69 6.68 19.29 -4.30
N ARG A 70 5.40 19.63 -4.48
CA ARG A 70 4.66 19.35 -5.73
C ARG A 70 5.32 19.96 -6.97
N LYS A 71 5.97 21.11 -6.84
CA LYS A 71 6.64 21.80 -7.95
C LYS A 71 7.94 21.09 -8.34
N GLN A 72 8.56 20.42 -7.39
CA GLN A 72 9.84 19.72 -7.55
C GLN A 72 9.66 18.21 -7.77
N ALA A 73 8.42 17.71 -7.60
CA ALA A 73 8.10 16.29 -7.64
C ALA A 73 8.46 15.64 -8.98
N ARG A 74 9.30 14.61 -8.88
CA ARG A 74 9.72 13.76 -9.98
C ARG A 74 8.86 12.51 -10.00
N ARG A 75 8.27 12.22 -11.16
CA ARG A 75 7.35 11.08 -11.31
C ARG A 75 8.12 9.83 -11.68
N PHE A 76 7.97 8.79 -10.87
CA PHE A 76 8.58 7.49 -11.15
C PHE A 76 7.90 6.37 -10.39
N ARG A 77 8.25 5.13 -10.75
CA ARG A 77 7.77 3.93 -10.08
C ARG A 77 8.89 2.91 -9.96
N LEU A 78 8.98 2.29 -8.79
CA LEU A 78 9.89 1.22 -8.44
C LEU A 78 9.07 0.02 -7.99
N ALA A 79 9.44 -1.18 -8.43
CA ALA A 79 8.77 -2.42 -8.08
C ALA A 79 9.68 -3.30 -7.21
N HIS A 80 9.09 -3.92 -6.19
CA HIS A 80 9.78 -4.88 -5.33
C HIS A 80 9.64 -6.30 -5.92
N VAL A 81 10.70 -6.78 -6.58
CA VAL A 81 10.70 -7.95 -7.47
C VAL A 81 10.26 -9.25 -6.79
N PRO A 82 10.82 -9.67 -5.63
CA PRO A 82 10.43 -10.94 -5.01
C PRO A 82 8.93 -10.99 -4.70
N ARG A 83 8.36 -9.84 -4.33
CA ARG A 83 6.94 -9.76 -4.03
C ARG A 83 6.08 -9.74 -5.28
N MET A 84 6.55 -9.08 -6.34
CA MET A 84 5.91 -9.05 -7.66
C MET A 84 5.84 -10.44 -8.29
N GLU A 85 6.96 -11.17 -8.31
CA GLU A 85 7.06 -12.52 -8.86
C GLU A 85 6.18 -13.52 -8.10
N LYS A 86 6.12 -13.40 -6.77
CA LYS A 86 5.21 -14.21 -5.93
C LYS A 86 3.73 -14.00 -6.29
N ASP A 87 3.37 -12.83 -6.80
CA ASP A 87 2.04 -12.53 -7.33
C ASP A 87 1.93 -12.75 -8.86
N GLN A 88 2.95 -13.35 -9.48
CA GLN A 88 3.04 -13.70 -10.90
C GLN A 88 2.97 -12.49 -11.84
N PHE A 89 3.51 -11.35 -11.41
CA PHE A 89 3.64 -10.17 -12.25
C PHE A 89 4.92 -10.24 -13.10
N ASP A 90 4.82 -9.94 -14.40
CA ASP A 90 5.99 -9.74 -15.27
C ASP A 90 6.57 -8.35 -15.00
N VAL A 91 7.72 -8.30 -14.35
CA VAL A 91 8.40 -7.06 -13.98
C VAL A 91 9.78 -7.06 -14.60
N ARG A 92 10.09 -5.98 -15.33
CA ARG A 92 11.38 -5.77 -15.98
C ARG A 92 11.84 -4.35 -15.77
N GLY A 93 13.12 -4.19 -15.51
CA GLY A 93 13.72 -2.90 -15.21
C GLY A 93 15.16 -3.05 -14.77
N ASP A 94 15.87 -1.93 -14.72
CA ASP A 94 17.21 -1.87 -14.14
C ASP A 94 17.10 -1.88 -12.61
N GLU A 95 17.93 -2.68 -11.96
CA GLU A 95 18.02 -2.73 -10.50
C GLU A 95 18.54 -1.40 -9.96
N PHE A 96 17.90 -0.91 -8.90
CA PHE A 96 18.25 0.34 -8.23
C PHE A 96 18.93 0.09 -6.88
N VAL A 97 18.30 -0.74 -6.06
CA VAL A 97 18.75 -1.22 -4.75
C VAL A 97 18.14 -2.60 -4.55
N GLU A 98 18.71 -3.41 -3.66
CA GLU A 98 18.31 -4.79 -3.39
C GLU A 98 16.80 -5.02 -3.61
N ASN A 99 16.48 -5.87 -4.60
CA ASN A 99 15.12 -6.29 -4.95
C ASN A 99 14.19 -5.20 -5.54
N TRP A 100 14.66 -3.96 -5.72
CA TRP A 100 13.90 -2.85 -6.28
C TRP A 100 14.37 -2.50 -7.68
N VAL A 101 13.45 -2.52 -8.65
CA VAL A 101 13.74 -2.21 -10.06
C VAL A 101 12.92 -1.04 -10.58
N TRP A 102 13.49 -0.25 -11.47
CA TRP A 102 12.79 0.84 -12.15
C TRP A 102 11.75 0.31 -13.14
N LEU A 103 10.49 0.71 -12.96
CA LEU A 103 9.41 0.34 -13.90
C LEU A 103 9.35 1.23 -15.15
N GLN A 104 10.18 2.27 -15.23
CA GLN A 104 10.14 3.26 -16.29
C GLN A 104 11.57 3.63 -16.71
N SER A 105 11.75 3.90 -17.99
CA SER A 105 12.96 4.51 -18.54
C SER A 105 12.55 5.73 -19.38
N PRO A 106 13.27 6.87 -19.29
CA PRO A 106 14.50 7.09 -18.52
C PRO A 106 14.26 7.22 -17.00
N ILE A 107 15.29 6.89 -16.22
CA ILE A 107 15.33 7.15 -14.76
C ILE A 107 15.29 8.67 -14.57
N PRO A 108 14.49 9.20 -13.62
CA PRO A 108 14.46 10.64 -13.37
C PRO A 108 15.82 11.15 -12.91
N GLU A 109 16.21 12.34 -13.39
CA GLU A 109 17.38 13.02 -12.87
C GLU A 109 17.22 13.24 -11.36
N ALA A 110 18.22 12.86 -10.57
CA ALA A 110 18.26 13.09 -9.13
C ALA A 110 19.72 13.23 -8.70
N THR A 111 19.96 14.00 -7.63
CA THR A 111 21.26 14.07 -6.98
C THR A 111 21.58 12.75 -6.28
N GLU A 112 22.87 12.49 -6.03
CA GLU A 112 23.30 11.28 -5.31
C GLU A 112 22.69 11.21 -3.91
N GLU A 113 22.59 12.34 -3.20
CA GLU A 113 21.94 12.45 -1.89
C GLU A 113 20.45 12.07 -1.94
N GLN A 114 19.72 12.54 -2.97
CA GLN A 114 18.31 12.17 -3.17
C GLN A 114 18.14 10.68 -3.46
N LEU A 115 19.05 10.09 -4.24
CA LEU A 115 19.02 8.66 -4.56
C LEU A 115 19.33 7.82 -3.32
N GLU A 116 20.29 8.20 -2.49
CA GLU A 116 20.58 7.48 -1.24
C GLU A 116 19.43 7.57 -0.24
N ALA A 117 18.82 8.75 -0.06
CA ALA A 117 17.63 8.89 0.77
C ALA A 117 16.48 7.98 0.27
N LEU A 118 16.32 7.85 -1.06
CA LEU A 118 15.34 6.93 -1.64
C LEU A 118 15.68 5.46 -1.35
N LYS A 119 16.94 5.05 -1.49
CA LYS A 119 17.36 3.68 -1.17
C LYS A 119 17.10 3.34 0.28
N GLU A 120 17.50 4.20 1.20
CA GLU A 120 17.25 4.03 2.64
C GLU A 120 15.76 3.91 2.93
N CYS A 121 14.93 4.77 2.33
CA CYS A 121 13.48 4.71 2.48
C CYS A 121 12.90 3.38 1.98
N LEU A 122 13.32 2.90 0.81
CA LEU A 122 12.80 1.66 0.21
C LEU A 122 13.13 0.42 1.03
N LEU A 123 14.32 0.39 1.65
CA LEU A 123 14.76 -0.69 2.53
C LEU A 123 14.02 -0.71 3.88
N GLN A 124 13.39 0.40 4.27
CA GLN A 124 12.56 0.49 5.48
C GLN A 124 11.08 0.17 5.22
N LEU A 125 10.66 0.05 3.96
CA LEU A 125 9.27 -0.28 3.65
C LEU A 125 8.94 -1.73 4.04
N PRO A 126 7.67 -2.03 4.36
CA PRO A 126 7.26 -3.41 4.63
C PRO A 126 7.63 -4.35 3.48
N GLU A 127 8.08 -5.56 3.81
CA GLU A 127 8.57 -6.56 2.84
C GLU A 127 7.55 -6.88 1.74
N ASP A 128 6.25 -6.89 2.08
CA ASP A 128 5.18 -7.18 1.11
C ASP A 128 4.68 -5.94 0.34
N THR A 129 5.45 -4.86 0.35
CA THR A 129 5.28 -3.75 -0.58
C THR A 129 5.43 -4.23 -2.01
N LEU A 130 4.54 -3.75 -2.87
CA LEU A 130 4.48 -4.09 -4.28
C LEU A 130 5.24 -3.05 -5.10
N ILE A 131 4.79 -1.81 -5.01
CA ILE A 131 5.29 -0.69 -5.83
C ILE A 131 5.42 0.53 -4.92
N PHE A 132 6.54 1.23 -5.08
CA PHE A 132 6.70 2.60 -4.64
C PHE A 132 6.49 3.52 -5.85
N GLU A 133 5.59 4.49 -5.73
CA GLU A 133 5.27 5.44 -6.78
C GLU A 133 5.47 6.86 -6.26
N SER A 134 6.37 7.60 -6.88
CA SER A 134 6.42 9.05 -6.72
C SER A 134 5.49 9.68 -7.75
N GLY A 135 4.42 10.31 -7.28
CA GLY A 135 3.51 11.12 -8.07
C GLY A 135 3.63 12.60 -7.70
N THR A 136 3.05 13.47 -8.53
CA THR A 136 3.07 14.92 -8.30
C THR A 136 2.43 15.30 -6.97
N ALA A 137 1.29 14.72 -6.62
CA ALA A 137 0.54 15.09 -5.42
C ALA A 137 0.94 14.30 -4.16
N ALA A 138 1.52 13.11 -4.33
CA ALA A 138 1.78 12.19 -3.23
C ALA A 138 2.84 11.16 -3.60
N LEU A 139 3.56 10.69 -2.58
CA LEU A 139 4.25 9.41 -2.61
C LEU A 139 3.23 8.32 -2.28
N THR A 140 3.17 7.27 -3.09
CA THR A 140 2.21 6.16 -2.94
C THR A 140 2.94 4.85 -2.77
N ILE A 141 2.60 4.15 -1.69
CA ILE A 141 3.06 2.78 -1.43
C ILE A 141 1.88 1.85 -1.72
N TRP A 142 2.05 1.00 -2.72
CA TRP A 142 1.09 -0.04 -3.07
C TRP A 142 1.41 -1.29 -2.26
N TRP A 143 0.49 -1.71 -1.41
CA TRP A 143 0.79 -2.71 -0.37
C TRP A 143 -0.28 -3.81 -0.25
N ARG A 144 0.14 -4.98 0.24
CA ARG A 144 -0.72 -6.15 0.51
C ARG A 144 -1.16 -6.26 1.98
N GLU A 145 -0.67 -5.36 2.83
CA GLU A 145 -1.03 -5.24 4.25
C GLU A 145 -0.85 -6.54 5.04
N ARG A 146 0.33 -7.17 4.92
CA ARG A 146 0.74 -8.32 5.72
C ARG A 146 1.78 -7.99 6.80
N GLY A 147 2.23 -6.74 6.89
CA GLY A 147 3.14 -6.28 7.93
C GLY A 147 2.44 -5.88 9.24
N THR A 148 3.01 -4.89 9.91
CA THR A 148 2.77 -4.56 11.31
C THR A 148 2.38 -3.10 11.52
N PRO A 149 1.63 -2.79 12.60
CA PRO A 149 1.41 -1.42 13.07
C PRO A 149 2.67 -0.57 13.13
N GLU A 150 3.76 -1.14 13.67
CA GLU A 150 5.03 -0.45 13.91
C GLU A 150 5.69 -0.01 12.60
N GLU A 151 5.65 -0.87 11.57
CA GLU A 151 6.12 -0.48 10.23
C GLU A 151 5.30 0.68 9.66
N VAL A 152 3.99 0.70 9.90
CA VAL A 152 3.12 1.80 9.46
C VAL A 152 3.41 3.11 10.20
N GLU A 153 3.76 3.03 11.48
CA GLU A 153 4.16 4.20 12.29
C GLU A 153 5.50 4.78 11.87
N ALA A 154 6.40 3.95 11.32
CA ALA A 154 7.71 4.38 10.83
C ALA A 154 7.66 5.02 9.42
N MET A 155 6.66 4.68 8.59
CA MET A 155 6.54 5.18 7.20
C MET A 155 6.62 6.72 7.06
N PRO A 156 5.95 7.54 7.89
CA PRO A 156 6.04 9.00 7.76
C PRO A 156 7.47 9.53 7.88
N GLU A 157 8.29 8.91 8.72
CA GLU A 157 9.65 9.38 8.98
C GLU A 157 10.50 9.30 7.71
N CYS A 158 10.51 8.16 7.03
CA CYS A 158 11.26 8.01 5.78
C CYS A 158 10.64 8.82 4.64
N LEU A 159 9.31 8.81 4.51
CA LEU A 159 8.60 9.52 3.42
C LEU A 159 8.74 11.04 3.50
N SER A 160 8.80 11.62 4.71
CA SER A 160 8.96 13.06 4.91
C SER A 160 10.37 13.57 4.56
N LYS A 161 11.37 12.69 4.55
CA LYS A 161 12.77 13.03 4.27
C LYS A 161 13.12 12.94 2.78
N LEU A 162 12.23 12.44 1.93
CA LEU A 162 12.49 12.26 0.50
C LEU A 162 12.40 13.59 -0.25
N PRO A 163 13.52 14.17 -0.72
CA PRO A 163 13.53 15.46 -1.41
C PRO A 163 13.33 15.25 -2.91
N LEU A 164 12.34 14.45 -3.31
CA LEU A 164 12.15 13.97 -4.69
C LEU A 164 10.88 14.47 -5.35
#